data_AF-A0A0F9BIL3-F1
#
_entry.id   AF-A0A0F9BIL3-F1
#
_cell.length_a   1.000
_cell.length_b   1.000
_cell.length_c   1.000
_cell.angle_alpha   90.00
_cell.angle_beta   90.00
_cell.angle_gamma   90.00
#
_symmetry.space_group_name_H-M   'P 1'
#
loop_
_entity.id
_entity.type
_entity.pdbx_description
1 polymer ?
#
loop_
_entity_poly.entity_id
_entity_poly.type
_entity_poly.pdbx_seq_one_letter_code
_entity_poly.pdbx_strand_id
1 'polypeptide(L)'
;MSQTQTIPDYEVHCTNCRWWGYMSQLKTIYVHIGPDDVSAEPGCPQCLLGGLEFEENSVEEALTNLVSAGKQFKASMENLHCQISQQQQS
;
A
#
# COMPACT_ATOMS: atom_id res chain seq x y z
N MET A 1 4.40 22.55 9.14
CA MET A 1 4.68 21.15 9.52
C MET A 1 4.46 20.31 8.28
N SER A 2 5.53 19.92 7.60
CA SER A 2 5.44 19.11 6.37
C SER A 2 5.03 17.69 6.74
N GLN A 3 3.88 17.24 6.23
CA GLN A 3 3.44 15.86 6.38
C GLN A 3 4.40 14.97 5.59
N THR A 4 5.24 14.22 6.28
CA THR A 4 6.01 13.14 5.67
C THR A 4 5.00 12.04 5.32
N GLN A 5 4.60 11.97 4.06
CA GLN A 5 3.84 10.84 3.55
C GLN A 5 4.72 9.59 3.68
N THR A 6 4.39 8.71 4.62
CA THR A 6 4.98 7.38 4.74
C THR A 6 4.52 6.58 3.53
N ILE A 7 5.43 6.30 2.60
CA ILE A 7 5.17 5.37 1.50
C ILE A 7 4.90 4.00 2.15
N PRO A 8 3.77 3.34 1.84
CA PRO A 8 3.50 2.01 2.39
C PRO A 8 4.60 1.04 1.94
N ASP A 9 5.20 0.36 2.91
CA ASP A 9 6.19 -0.70 2.64
C ASP A 9 5.44 -2.00 2.40
N TYR A 10 5.52 -2.51 1.17
CA TYR A 10 4.75 -3.66 0.73
C TYR A 10 5.44 -4.96 1.14
N GLU A 11 4.64 -5.96 1.51
CA GLU A 11 5.14 -7.32 1.76
C GLU A 11 5.43 -8.01 0.42
N VAL A 12 6.55 -8.73 0.39
CA VAL A 12 7.08 -9.37 -0.81
C VAL A 12 7.53 -10.79 -0.47
N HIS A 13 7.12 -11.74 -1.30
CA HIS A 13 7.48 -13.15 -1.18
C HIS A 13 8.33 -13.58 -2.37
N CYS A 14 9.44 -14.28 -2.12
CA CYS A 14 10.29 -14.82 -3.16
C CYS A 14 9.85 -16.24 -3.54
N THR A 15 9.48 -16.43 -4.81
CA THR A 15 9.02 -17.72 -5.33
C THR A 15 10.14 -18.76 -5.47
N ASN A 16 11.39 -18.31 -5.54
CA ASN A 16 12.56 -19.18 -5.74
C ASN A 16 13.09 -19.81 -4.44
N CYS A 17 13.04 -19.09 -3.31
CA CYS A 17 13.65 -19.54 -2.05
C CYS A 17 12.72 -19.45 -0.83
N ARG A 18 11.45 -19.07 -1.03
CA ARG A 18 10.44 -18.92 0.04
C ARG A 18 10.81 -17.90 1.12
N TRP A 19 11.75 -17.01 0.82
CA TRP A 19 12.01 -15.85 1.66
C TRP A 19 10.81 -14.90 1.59
N TRP A 20 10.48 -14.26 2.71
CA TRP A 20 9.44 -13.23 2.82
C TRP A 20 9.99 -12.04 3.61
N GLY A 21 9.52 -10.85 3.29
CA GLY A 21 9.93 -9.61 3.94
C GLY A 21 9.30 -8.39 3.28
N TYR A 22 9.90 -7.22 3.50
CA TYR A 22 9.39 -5.97 2.98
C TYR A 22 10.17 -5.48 1.75
N MET A 23 9.52 -4.66 0.92
CA MET A 23 10.13 -4.08 -0.27
C MET A 23 11.41 -3.28 0.06
N SER A 24 11.45 -2.61 1.21
CA SER A 24 12.63 -1.92 1.73
C SER A 24 13.85 -2.81 1.99
N GLN A 25 13.68 -4.13 2.09
CA GLN A 25 14.73 -5.11 2.40
C GLN A 25 15.32 -5.77 1.15
N LEU A 26 14.75 -5.50 -0.03
CA LEU A 26 15.19 -6.07 -1.29
C LEU A 26 16.60 -5.57 -1.68
N LYS A 27 17.29 -6.37 -2.48
CA LYS A 27 18.61 -6.01 -3.04
C LYS A 27 18.46 -5.68 -4.51
N THR A 28 19.32 -4.80 -5.02
CA THR A 28 19.41 -4.61 -6.48
C THR A 28 20.16 -5.78 -7.09
N ILE A 29 19.58 -6.38 -8.12
CA ILE A 29 20.19 -7.39 -8.99
C ILE A 29 20.29 -6.83 -10.41
N TYR A 30 21.19 -7.36 -11.22
CA TYR A 30 21.37 -6.96 -12.61
C TYR A 30 20.95 -8.11 -13.53
N VAL A 31 19.98 -7.86 -14.40
CA VAL A 31 19.40 -8.86 -15.29
C VAL A 31 19.71 -8.48 -16.73
N HIS A 32 20.19 -9.43 -17.53
CA HIS A 32 20.40 -9.22 -18.95
C HIS A 32 19.06 -9.18 -19.68
N ILE A 33 18.71 -8.03 -20.24
CA ILE A 33 17.50 -7.84 -21.07
C ILE A 33 17.81 -7.92 -22.57
N GLY A 34 19.10 -7.95 -22.92
CA GLY A 34 19.62 -8.10 -24.26
C GLY A 34 21.07 -8.58 -24.24
N PRO A 35 21.69 -8.78 -25.41
CA PRO A 35 23.08 -9.24 -25.51
C PRO A 35 24.07 -8.30 -24.81
N ASP A 36 23.82 -6.99 -24.89
CA ASP A 36 24.69 -5.95 -24.31
C ASP A 36 23.97 -5.08 -23.25
N ASP A 37 22.71 -5.39 -22.95
CA ASP A 37 21.86 -4.58 -22.08
C ASP A 37 21.60 -5.25 -20.73
N VAL A 38 21.85 -4.51 -19.65
CA VAL A 38 21.57 -4.91 -18.26
C VAL A 38 20.58 -3.94 -17.62
N SER A 39 19.55 -4.50 -16.97
CA SER A 39 18.58 -3.75 -16.18
C SER A 39 18.85 -3.98 -14.69
N ALA A 40 18.80 -2.91 -13.90
CA ALA A 40 18.83 -3.00 -12.45
C ALA A 40 17.41 -3.24 -11.93
N GLU A 41 17.19 -4.38 -11.29
CA GLU A 41 15.88 -4.80 -10.79
C GLU A 41 15.94 -5.14 -9.29
N PRO A 42 14.82 -5.05 -8.56
CA PRO A 42 14.75 -5.57 -7.20
C PRO A 42 14.81 -7.10 -7.21
N GLY A 43 15.61 -7.67 -6.32
CA GLY A 43 15.86 -9.09 -6.18
C GLY A 43 15.84 -9.53 -4.72
N CYS A 44 15.59 -10.82 -4.53
CA CYS A 44 15.54 -11.41 -3.20
C CYS A 44 16.92 -11.33 -2.52
N PRO A 45 17.02 -10.86 -1.25
CA PRO A 45 18.29 -10.77 -0.55
C PRO A 45 18.94 -12.13 -0.27
N GLN A 46 18.16 -13.22 -0.30
CA GLN A 46 18.63 -14.57 0.06
C GLN A 46 19.21 -15.34 -1.14
N CYS A 47 18.50 -15.34 -2.28
CA CYS A 47 18.93 -16.08 -3.47
C CYS A 47 19.48 -15.19 -4.60
N LEU A 48 19.37 -13.86 -4.48
CA LEU A 48 19.81 -12.88 -5.49
C LEU A 48 19.20 -13.11 -6.88
N LEU A 49 18.02 -13.72 -6.92
CA LEU A 49 17.23 -13.92 -8.13
C LEU A 49 16.01 -12.99 -8.14
N GLY A 50 15.47 -12.78 -9.34
CA GLY A 50 14.12 -12.25 -9.53
C GLY A 50 13.04 -13.24 -9.07
N GLY A 51 11.78 -13.00 -9.43
CA GLY A 51 10.65 -13.84 -8.99
C GLY A 51 10.15 -13.44 -7.61
N LEU A 52 9.70 -12.19 -7.52
CA LEU A 52 9.09 -11.59 -6.34
C LEU A 52 7.59 -11.47 -6.59
N GLU A 53 6.79 -12.03 -5.69
CA GLU A 53 5.33 -11.84 -5.65
C GLU A 53 5.02 -10.79 -4.59
N PHE A 54 4.19 -9.82 -4.98
CA PHE A 54 3.73 -8.77 -4.08
C PHE A 54 2.35 -9.17 -3.60
N GLU A 55 2.17 -9.24 -2.28
CA GLU A 55 0.84 -9.41 -1.73
C GLU A 55 0.15 -8.04 -1.80
N GLU A 56 -0.58 -7.79 -2.89
CA GLU A 56 -1.55 -6.70 -2.93
C GLU A 56 -2.62 -7.02 -1.88
N ASN A 57 -2.41 -6.56 -0.64
CA ASN A 57 -3.51 -6.37 0.28
C ASN A 57 -4.53 -5.53 -0.45
N SER A 58 -5.62 -6.21 -0.83
CA SER A 58 -6.39 -5.88 -2.03
C SER A 58 -6.74 -4.39 -2.05
N VAL A 59 -6.45 -3.74 -3.18
CA VAL A 59 -6.93 -2.38 -3.45
C VAL A 59 -8.44 -2.29 -3.15
N GLU A 60 -9.18 -3.39 -3.32
CA GLU A 60 -10.58 -3.55 -2.93
C GLU A 60 -10.84 -3.40 -1.42
N GLU A 61 -10.02 -3.98 -0.54
CA GLU A 61 -10.18 -3.84 0.92
C GLU A 61 -9.84 -2.42 1.39
N ALA A 62 -8.79 -1.82 0.81
CA ALA A 62 -8.45 -0.41 1.06
C ALA A 62 -9.56 0.55 0.57
N LEU A 63 -10.12 0.31 -0.62
CA LEU A 63 -11.27 1.07 -1.14
C LEU A 63 -12.53 0.85 -0.30
N THR A 64 -12.78 -0.37 0.16
CA THR A 64 -13.94 -0.70 1.00
C THR A 64 -13.88 0.02 2.34
N ASN A 65 -12.70 0.09 2.95
CA ASN A 65 -12.48 0.84 4.18
C ASN A 65 -12.69 2.35 3.98
N LEU A 66 -12.19 2.92 2.88
CA LEU A 66 -12.39 4.33 2.54
C LEU A 66 -13.87 4.68 2.29
N VAL A 67 -14.60 3.85 1.54
CA VAL A 67 -16.03 4.04 1.29
C VAL A 67 -16.84 3.95 2.59
N SER A 68 -16.48 3.02 3.47
CA SER A 68 -17.14 2.85 4.77
C SER A 68 -16.91 4.05 5.68
N ALA A 69 -15.69 4.58 5.74
CA ALA A 69 -15.37 5.81 6.47
C ALA A 69 -16.15 7.03 5.93
N GLY A 70 -16.27 7.15 4.60
CA GLY A 70 -17.05 8.21 3.96
C GLY A 70 -18.54 8.18 4.34
N LYS A 71 -19.14 6.99 4.44
CA LYS A 71 -20.54 6.83 4.89
C LYS A 71 -20.74 7.24 6.34
N GLN A 72 -19.82 6.87 7.24
CA GLN A 72 -19.87 7.27 8.65
C GLN A 72 -19.72 8.78 8.83
N PHE A 73 -18.83 9.41 8.05
CA PHE A 73 -18.66 10.86 8.04
C PHE A 73 -19.94 11.58 7.61
N LYS A 74 -20.59 11.11 6.52
CA LYS A 74 -21.86 11.67 6.05
C LYS A 74 -22.97 11.59 7.12
N ALA A 75 -23.14 10.42 7.73
CA ALA A 75 -24.14 10.23 8.79
C ALA A 75 -23.87 11.15 10.01
N SER A 76 -22.60 11.34 10.36
CA SER A 76 -22.20 12.23 11.47
C SER A 76 -22.52 13.69 11.15
N MET A 77 -22.31 14.14 9.91
CA MET A 77 -22.66 15.49 9.46
C MET A 77 -24.17 15.73 9.45
N GLU A 78 -24.96 14.76 9.00
CA GLU A 78 -26.43 14.85 9.01
C GLU A 78 -26.97 14.95 10.45
N ASN A 79 -26.39 14.18 11.37
CA ASN A 79 -26.75 14.25 12.79
C ASN A 79 -26.36 15.60 13.41
N LEU A 80 -25.17 16.12 13.08
CA LEU A 80 -24.72 17.44 13.55
C LEU A 80 -25.65 18.56 13.05
N HIS A 81 -26.04 18.55 11.76
CA HIS A 81 -27.01 19.51 11.23
C HIS A 81 -28.35 19.44 11.97
N CYS A 82 -28.81 18.25 12.33
CA CYS A 82 -30.03 18.07 13.11
C CYS A 82 -29.90 18.69 14.52
N GLN A 83 -28.79 18.45 15.21
CA GLN A 83 -28.53 19.02 16.54
C GLN A 83 -28.45 20.56 16.50
N ILE A 84 -27.76 21.14 15.51
CA ILE A 84 -27.66 22.60 15.34
C ILE A 84 -29.05 23.19 15.07
N SER A 85 -29.86 22.54 14.24
CA SER A 85 -31.21 23.01 13.93
C SER A 85 -32.12 23.01 15.17
N GLN A 86 -31.98 22.03 16.06
CA GLN A 86 -32.73 21.99 17.32
C GLN A 86 -32.30 23.08 18.31
N GLN A 87 -31.03 23.47 18.32
CA GLN A 87 -30.55 24.56 19.19
C GLN A 87 -31.00 25.96 18.76
N GLN A 88 -31.29 26.18 17.47
CA GLN A 88 -31.74 27.49 16.96
C GLN A 88 -33.25 27.75 17.16
N GLN A 89 -34.01 26.74 17.58
CA GLN A 89 -35.46 26.84 17.84
C GLN A 89 -35.81 26.86 19.35
N SER A 90 -34.78 26.91 20.21
CA SER A 90 -34.88 27.06 21.67
C SER A 90 -34.67 28.51 22.08
#